data_AF-A0A3C0KYY7-F1
#
_entry.id   AF-A0A3C0KYY7-F1
#
_cell.length_a   1.000
_cell.length_b   1.000
_cell.length_c   1.000
_cell.angle_alpha   90.00
_cell.angle_beta   90.00
_cell.angle_gamma   90.00
#
_symmetry.space_group_name_H-M   'P 1'
#
loop_
_entity.id
_entity.type
_entity.pdbx_description
1 polymer ?
#
loop_
_entity_poly.entity_id
_entity_poly.type
_entity_poly.pdbx_seq_one_letter_code
_entity_poly.pdbx_strand_id
1 'polypeptide(L)'
;MSVANQEAGVLTWRVRIMFAVGQIPEGVQSTSFGFFLLFFYNQVLGLSGFLASVAIVIALLVDAISDPVIGSWSDGFRHRWGRRHPFMYAGAVPFGLCFYLLFAPPAGLSEPEVFVWLVVFSVLTRTTQSVYSIPHTSLTAELSTDYQERTQLSSLRSVLQSVGMLMVFLIGLQIFFEATPDYPNGQLNPAAYPNFAIVFGLIIFIGVMLTAYGTHSHIPHLPQASP
;
A
#
# COMPACT_ATOMS: atom_id res chain seq x y z
N MET A 1 -22.08 44.52 1.46
CA MET A 1 -20.71 44.29 1.95
C MET A 1 -20.81 43.41 3.20
N SER A 2 -20.72 42.09 3.04
CA SER A 2 -20.29 41.15 4.09
C SER A 2 -19.92 39.85 3.39
N VAL A 3 -18.71 39.41 3.67
CA VAL A 3 -17.95 38.34 3.02
C VAL A 3 -18.58 37.00 3.36
N ALA A 4 -19.35 36.43 2.42
CA ALA A 4 -19.88 35.07 2.53
C ALA A 4 -19.65 34.25 1.23
N ASN A 5 -18.60 34.60 0.48
CA ASN A 5 -17.96 33.70 -0.48
C ASN A 5 -16.79 33.03 0.25
N GLN A 6 -17.09 32.07 1.12
CA GLN A 6 -16.06 31.22 1.75
C GLN A 6 -15.67 30.10 0.77
N GLU A 7 -14.50 30.25 0.16
CA GLU A 7 -13.45 29.22 -0.01
C GLU A 7 -13.85 27.75 -0.31
N ALA A 8 -14.89 27.48 -1.09
CA ALA A 8 -15.33 26.13 -1.42
C ALA A 8 -14.40 25.33 -2.39
N GLY A 9 -13.11 25.68 -2.50
CA GLY A 9 -12.23 25.09 -3.52
C GLY A 9 -10.73 25.16 -3.26
N VAL A 10 -10.28 25.42 -2.02
CA VAL A 10 -8.85 25.39 -1.69
C VAL A 10 -8.62 24.59 -0.42
N LEU A 11 -8.19 23.34 -0.58
CA LEU A 11 -7.71 22.50 0.52
C LEU A 11 -6.47 23.12 1.14
N THR A 12 -6.42 23.16 2.47
CA THR A 12 -5.23 23.57 3.20
C THR A 12 -4.05 22.65 2.86
N TRP A 13 -2.84 23.20 2.77
CA TRP A 13 -1.60 22.44 2.53
C TRP A 13 -1.43 21.23 3.45
N ARG A 14 -1.87 21.34 4.71
CA ARG A 14 -1.88 20.22 5.66
C ARG A 14 -2.67 19.02 5.15
N VAL A 15 -3.88 19.25 4.63
CA VAL A 15 -4.77 18.18 4.13
C VAL A 15 -4.17 17.55 2.87
N ARG A 16 -3.64 18.37 1.96
CA ARG A 16 -2.97 17.91 0.74
C ARG A 16 -1.80 16.98 1.07
N ILE A 17 -0.95 17.37 2.03
CA ILE A 17 0.20 16.55 2.46
C ILE A 17 -0.27 15.28 3.15
N MET A 18 -1.20 15.36 4.12
CA MET A 18 -1.69 14.18 4.83
C MET A 18 -2.37 13.19 3.89
N PHE A 19 -3.11 13.68 2.90
CA PHE A 19 -3.69 12.86 1.84
C PHE A 19 -2.62 12.18 0.97
N ALA A 20 -1.63 12.94 0.52
CA ALA A 20 -0.55 12.45 -0.33
C ALA A 20 0.40 11.48 0.40
N VAL A 21 0.60 11.62 1.70
CA VAL A 21 1.34 10.65 2.54
C VAL A 21 0.74 9.24 2.43
N GLY A 22 -0.56 9.13 2.15
CA GLY A 22 -1.21 7.86 1.84
C GLY A 22 -0.67 7.13 0.60
N GLN A 23 0.11 7.80 -0.25
CA GLN A 23 0.72 7.15 -1.41
C GLN A 23 2.05 6.44 -1.09
N ILE A 24 2.67 6.74 0.06
CA ILE A 24 3.89 6.06 0.52
C ILE A 24 3.73 4.54 0.61
N PRO A 25 2.67 3.99 1.26
CA PRO A 25 2.44 2.55 1.32
C PRO A 25 2.45 1.85 -0.04
N GLU A 26 1.86 2.47 -1.06
CA GLU A 26 1.83 1.92 -2.42
C GLU A 26 3.21 1.91 -3.05
N GLY A 27 4.00 2.97 -2.86
CA GLY A 27 5.40 3.01 -3.32
C GLY A 27 6.30 1.98 -2.63
N VAL A 28 6.09 1.76 -1.34
CA VAL A 28 6.81 0.73 -0.58
C VAL A 28 6.48 -0.66 -1.12
N GLN A 29 5.21 -0.96 -1.29
CA GLN A 29 4.78 -2.27 -1.77
C GLN A 29 5.21 -2.51 -3.22
N SER A 30 5.02 -1.54 -4.12
CA SER A 30 5.35 -1.71 -5.53
C SER A 30 6.84 -2.02 -5.74
N THR A 31 7.74 -1.32 -5.04
CA THR A 31 9.17 -1.60 -5.10
C THR A 31 9.50 -2.95 -4.46
N SER A 32 8.91 -3.26 -3.30
CA SER A 32 9.17 -4.52 -2.60
C SER A 32 8.71 -5.74 -3.42
N PHE A 33 7.53 -5.67 -4.05
CA PHE A 33 7.03 -6.70 -4.97
C PHE A 33 7.83 -6.77 -6.27
N GLY A 34 8.13 -5.63 -6.87
CA GLY A 34 8.77 -5.57 -8.19
C GLY A 34 10.25 -5.94 -8.19
N PHE A 35 10.98 -5.60 -7.14
CA PHE A 35 12.44 -5.80 -7.07
C PHE A 35 12.87 -6.91 -6.11
N PHE A 36 12.23 -7.03 -4.94
CA PHE A 36 12.74 -7.90 -3.86
C PHE A 36 12.02 -9.23 -3.77
N LEU A 37 10.72 -9.29 -4.07
CA LEU A 37 9.91 -10.49 -3.83
C LEU A 37 10.40 -11.70 -4.63
N LEU A 38 10.55 -11.55 -5.95
CA LEU A 38 11.00 -12.65 -6.80
C LEU A 38 12.42 -13.10 -6.42
N PHE A 39 13.31 -12.14 -6.13
CA PHE A 39 14.66 -12.42 -5.67
C PHE A 39 14.66 -13.20 -4.36
N PHE A 40 13.89 -12.77 -3.36
CA PHE A 40 13.80 -13.43 -2.06
C PHE A 40 13.34 -14.88 -2.19
N TYR A 41 12.21 -15.11 -2.86
CA TYR A 41 11.67 -16.46 -2.98
C TYR A 41 12.56 -17.37 -3.82
N ASN A 42 13.20 -16.84 -4.86
CA ASN A 42 14.02 -17.65 -5.76
C ASN A 42 15.45 -17.89 -5.25
N GLN A 43 16.14 -16.82 -4.86
CA GLN A 43 17.57 -16.86 -4.53
C GLN A 43 17.82 -17.16 -3.05
N VAL A 44 16.89 -16.81 -2.15
CA VAL A 44 17.07 -17.00 -0.71
C VAL A 44 16.32 -18.24 -0.22
N LEU A 45 15.07 -18.44 -0.66
CA LEU A 45 14.26 -19.61 -0.26
C LEU A 45 14.37 -20.80 -1.24
N GLY A 46 15.03 -20.62 -2.38
CA GLY A 46 15.28 -21.68 -3.35
C GLY A 46 14.05 -22.12 -4.17
N LEU A 47 12.95 -21.36 -4.14
CA LEU A 47 11.76 -21.65 -4.95
C LEU A 47 12.09 -21.48 -6.43
N SER A 48 11.76 -22.46 -7.29
CA SER A 48 12.02 -22.31 -8.72
C SER A 48 11.39 -21.03 -9.31
N GLY A 49 12.11 -20.37 -10.23
CA GLY A 49 11.67 -19.10 -10.79
C GLY A 49 10.35 -19.22 -11.57
N PHE A 50 10.09 -20.41 -12.13
CA PHE A 50 8.80 -20.73 -12.74
C PHE A 50 7.66 -20.68 -11.72
N LEU A 51 7.78 -21.39 -10.59
CA LEU A 51 6.75 -21.39 -9.56
C LEU A 51 6.54 -20.00 -8.96
N ALA A 52 7.63 -19.27 -8.69
CA ALA A 52 7.53 -17.90 -8.18
C ALA A 52 6.79 -16.97 -9.15
N SER A 53 7.06 -17.09 -10.46
CA SER A 53 6.37 -16.31 -11.50
C SER A 53 4.89 -16.71 -11.62
N VAL A 54 4.59 -18.01 -11.55
CA VAL A 54 3.20 -18.51 -11.54
C VAL A 54 2.42 -17.95 -10.35
N ALA A 55 3.03 -17.90 -9.16
CA ALA A 55 2.38 -17.33 -7.98
C ALA A 55 2.03 -15.85 -8.16
N ILE A 56 2.93 -15.07 -8.78
CA ILE A 56 2.69 -13.66 -9.10
C ILE A 56 1.54 -13.53 -10.12
N VAL A 57 1.50 -14.37 -11.15
CA VAL A 57 0.40 -14.38 -12.14
C VAL A 57 -0.93 -14.69 -11.47
N ILE A 58 -0.98 -15.67 -10.56
CA ILE A 58 -2.20 -15.99 -9.80
C ILE A 58 -2.66 -14.76 -9.02
N ALA A 59 -1.75 -14.07 -8.34
CA ALA A 59 -2.08 -12.86 -7.59
C ALA A 59 -2.64 -11.74 -8.50
N LEU A 60 -2.08 -11.56 -9.70
CA LEU A 60 -2.59 -10.60 -10.69
C LEU A 60 -3.98 -10.98 -11.22
N LEU A 61 -4.27 -12.26 -11.43
CA LEU A 61 -5.59 -12.73 -11.87
C LEU A 61 -6.65 -12.50 -10.79
N VAL A 62 -6.30 -12.71 -9.52
CA VAL A 62 -7.21 -12.42 -8.41
C VAL A 62 -7.49 -10.92 -8.33
N ASP A 63 -6.47 -10.07 -8.46
CA ASP A 63 -6.62 -8.62 -8.47
C ASP A 63 -7.55 -8.10 -9.56
N ALA A 64 -7.44 -8.65 -10.77
CA ALA A 64 -8.30 -8.29 -11.89
C ALA A 64 -9.80 -8.49 -11.59
N ILE A 65 -10.12 -9.37 -10.64
CA ILE A 65 -11.48 -9.63 -10.16
C ILE A 65 -11.77 -8.82 -8.88
N SER A 66 -10.86 -8.80 -7.91
CA SER A 66 -11.09 -8.14 -6.61
C SER A 66 -11.19 -6.63 -6.73
N ASP A 67 -10.44 -6.00 -7.64
CA ASP A 67 -10.39 -4.54 -7.74
C ASP A 67 -11.74 -3.94 -8.15
N PRO A 68 -12.44 -4.40 -9.22
CA PRO A 68 -13.80 -3.95 -9.53
C PRO A 68 -14.81 -4.24 -8.42
N VAL A 69 -14.68 -5.39 -7.73
CA VAL A 69 -15.58 -5.76 -6.63
C VAL A 69 -15.41 -4.80 -5.45
N ILE A 70 -14.17 -4.50 -5.05
CA ILE A 70 -13.86 -3.55 -3.99
C ILE A 70 -14.30 -2.13 -4.38
N GLY A 71 -14.08 -1.73 -5.64
CA GLY A 71 -14.52 -0.46 -6.18
C GLY A 71 -16.03 -0.27 -6.01
N SER A 72 -16.82 -1.18 -6.59
CA SER A 72 -18.28 -1.15 -6.50
C SER A 72 -18.80 -1.25 -5.05
N TRP A 73 -18.16 -2.07 -4.22
CA TRP A 73 -18.53 -2.19 -2.81
C TRP A 73 -18.29 -0.89 -2.05
N SER A 74 -17.14 -0.25 -2.25
CA SER A 74 -16.79 1.02 -1.60
C SER A 74 -17.61 2.22 -2.09
N ASP A 75 -18.07 2.19 -3.35
CA ASP A 75 -18.92 3.25 -3.93
C ASP A 75 -20.30 3.30 -3.26
N GLY A 76 -20.88 2.13 -2.98
CA GLY A 76 -22.23 1.96 -2.42
C GLY A 76 -22.28 1.86 -0.89
N PHE A 77 -21.13 1.84 -0.20
CA PHE A 77 -21.09 1.62 1.23
C PHE A 77 -21.63 2.81 2.03
N ARG A 78 -22.50 2.52 3.01
CA ARG A 78 -23.13 3.52 3.88
C ARG A 78 -22.66 3.33 5.31
N HIS A 79 -21.92 4.29 5.82
CA HIS A 79 -21.45 4.28 7.20
C HIS A 79 -21.32 5.70 7.75
N ARG A 80 -21.34 5.85 9.08
CA ARG A 80 -21.15 7.14 9.77
C ARG A 80 -19.83 7.86 9.46
N TRP A 81 -18.85 7.12 8.94
CA TRP A 81 -17.55 7.66 8.50
C TRP A 81 -17.50 7.89 6.98
N GLY A 82 -18.66 8.03 6.33
CA GLY A 82 -18.75 8.11 4.88
C GLY A 82 -18.49 6.77 4.20
N ARG A 83 -18.41 6.80 2.86
CA ARG A 83 -18.28 5.60 2.03
C ARG A 83 -16.86 5.04 1.94
N ARG A 84 -15.82 5.90 2.01
CA ARG A 84 -14.41 5.55 1.74
C ARG A 84 -13.60 5.21 2.99
N HIS A 85 -13.69 6.04 4.03
CA HIS A 85 -12.86 5.90 5.23
C HIS A 85 -12.98 4.55 5.95
N PRO A 86 -14.16 3.90 6.05
CA PRO A 86 -14.25 2.57 6.67
C PRO A 86 -13.30 1.55 6.02
N PHE A 87 -13.18 1.57 4.70
CA PHE A 87 -12.26 0.70 3.97
C PHE A 87 -10.80 1.10 4.18
N MET A 88 -10.50 2.40 4.19
CA MET A 88 -9.14 2.88 4.48
C MET A 88 -8.68 2.46 5.86
N TYR A 89 -9.55 2.55 6.88
CA TYR A 89 -9.24 2.08 8.24
C TYR A 89 -9.16 0.56 8.31
N ALA A 90 -10.08 -0.16 7.66
CA ALA A 90 -10.12 -1.61 7.66
C ALA A 90 -8.89 -2.21 6.95
N GLY A 91 -8.37 -1.56 5.90
CA GLY A 91 -7.20 -2.02 5.16
C GLY A 91 -5.87 -1.80 5.89
N ALA A 92 -5.80 -0.91 6.88
CA ALA A 92 -4.53 -0.50 7.46
C ALA A 92 -3.73 -1.61 8.16
N VAL A 93 -4.37 -2.32 9.09
CA VAL A 93 -3.73 -3.41 9.83
C VAL A 93 -3.49 -4.62 8.92
N PRO A 94 -4.49 -5.11 8.16
CA PRO A 94 -4.29 -6.26 7.28
C PRO A 94 -3.21 -6.02 6.23
N PHE A 95 -3.12 -4.83 5.66
CA PHE A 95 -2.13 -4.53 4.62
C PHE A 95 -0.70 -4.60 5.17
N GLY A 96 -0.40 -3.93 6.28
CA GLY A 96 0.91 -4.02 6.92
C GLY A 96 1.25 -5.43 7.42
N LEU A 97 0.26 -6.14 7.97
CA LEU A 97 0.45 -7.51 8.48
C LEU A 97 0.68 -8.54 7.36
N CYS A 98 -0.09 -8.49 6.28
CA CYS A 98 0.09 -9.39 5.14
C CYS A 98 1.43 -9.13 4.46
N PHE A 99 1.83 -7.85 4.35
CA PHE A 99 3.15 -7.48 3.86
C PHE A 99 4.26 -8.08 4.73
N TYR A 100 4.12 -8.04 6.06
CA TYR A 100 5.07 -8.70 6.97
C TYR A 100 5.16 -10.21 6.70
N LEU A 101 4.02 -10.89 6.69
CA LEU A 101 3.94 -12.34 6.50
C LEU A 101 4.48 -12.78 5.13
N LEU A 102 4.33 -11.94 4.10
CA LEU A 102 4.88 -12.18 2.76
C LEU A 102 6.42 -12.33 2.75
N PHE A 103 7.13 -11.65 3.65
CA PHE A 103 8.58 -11.70 3.76
C PHE A 103 9.09 -12.43 5.01
N ALA A 104 8.18 -13.03 5.79
CA ALA A 104 8.50 -13.80 6.98
C ALA A 104 7.89 -15.23 6.95
N PRO A 105 8.16 -16.04 5.90
CA PRO A 105 7.77 -17.45 5.92
C PRO A 105 8.47 -18.20 7.07
N PRO A 106 7.78 -19.14 7.73
CA PRO A 106 8.39 -20.03 8.72
C PRO A 106 9.65 -20.72 8.19
N ALA A 107 10.62 -20.94 9.06
CA ALA A 107 11.81 -21.71 8.71
C ALA A 107 11.46 -23.19 8.50
N GLY A 108 12.15 -23.85 7.56
CA GLY A 108 12.03 -25.29 7.32
C GLY A 108 10.85 -25.71 6.44
N LEU A 109 10.18 -24.78 5.76
CA LEU A 109 9.16 -25.11 4.76
C LEU A 109 9.78 -25.84 3.57
N SER A 110 9.06 -26.84 3.06
CA SER A 110 9.35 -27.48 1.78
C SER A 110 9.02 -26.56 0.60
N GLU A 111 9.57 -26.84 -0.58
CA GLU A 111 9.33 -26.01 -1.78
C GLU A 111 7.82 -25.82 -2.10
N PRO A 112 6.95 -26.85 -2.05
CA PRO A 112 5.52 -26.67 -2.25
C PRO A 112 4.86 -25.77 -1.19
N GLU A 113 5.31 -25.84 0.06
CA GLU A 113 4.79 -24.99 1.14
C GLU A 113 5.23 -23.53 0.97
N VAL A 114 6.47 -23.30 0.54
CA VAL A 114 6.96 -21.96 0.18
C VAL A 114 6.17 -21.38 -0.99
N PHE A 115 5.85 -22.20 -2.00
CA PHE A 115 4.99 -21.79 -3.11
C PHE A 115 3.58 -21.39 -2.64
N VAL A 116 2.93 -22.23 -1.84
CA VAL A 116 1.59 -21.92 -1.29
C VAL A 116 1.64 -20.66 -0.44
N TRP A 117 2.67 -20.50 0.38
CA TRP A 117 2.88 -19.29 1.20
C TRP A 117 2.98 -18.04 0.32
N LEU A 118 3.80 -18.09 -0.74
CA LEU A 118 3.94 -17.00 -1.70
C LEU A 118 2.60 -16.63 -2.33
N VAL A 119 1.83 -17.63 -2.80
CA VAL A 119 0.52 -17.40 -3.43
C VAL A 119 -0.43 -16.72 -2.45
N VAL A 120 -0.60 -17.30 -1.25
CA VAL A 120 -1.55 -16.82 -0.25
C VAL A 120 -1.22 -15.39 0.17
N PHE A 121 0.02 -15.12 0.56
CA PHE A 121 0.38 -13.79 1.06
C PHE A 121 0.55 -12.76 -0.05
N SER A 122 0.87 -13.15 -1.28
CA SER A 122 0.83 -12.22 -2.42
C SER A 122 -0.59 -11.78 -2.70
N VAL A 123 -1.55 -12.72 -2.77
CA VAL A 123 -2.97 -12.41 -2.96
C VAL A 123 -3.48 -11.55 -1.80
N LEU A 124 -3.27 -11.95 -0.55
CA LEU A 124 -3.77 -11.21 0.60
C LEU A 124 -3.18 -9.80 0.69
N THR A 125 -1.87 -9.64 0.46
CA THR A 125 -1.23 -8.31 0.50
C THR A 125 -1.78 -7.40 -0.59
N ARG A 126 -1.98 -7.92 -1.81
CA ARG A 126 -2.52 -7.12 -2.93
C ARG A 126 -4.00 -6.81 -2.74
N THR A 127 -4.81 -7.77 -2.31
CA THR A 127 -6.24 -7.53 -2.00
C THR A 127 -6.41 -6.50 -0.87
N THR A 128 -5.63 -6.61 0.21
CA THR A 128 -5.70 -5.65 1.33
C THR A 128 -5.15 -4.27 0.96
N GLN A 129 -4.14 -4.20 0.08
CA GLN A 129 -3.75 -2.96 -0.57
C GLN A 129 -4.93 -2.36 -1.34
N SER A 130 -5.60 -3.12 -2.21
CA SER A 130 -6.73 -2.64 -3.01
C SER A 130 -7.90 -2.13 -2.17
N VAL A 131 -8.21 -2.83 -1.06
CA VAL A 131 -9.20 -2.37 -0.06
C VAL A 131 -8.89 -0.95 0.42
N TYR A 132 -7.62 -0.57 0.54
CA TYR A 132 -7.21 0.76 0.92
C TYR A 132 -7.06 1.73 -0.28
N SER A 133 -6.32 1.32 -1.32
CA SER A 133 -5.84 2.18 -2.40
C SER A 133 -6.96 2.63 -3.33
N ILE A 134 -7.96 1.78 -3.56
CA ILE A 134 -9.10 2.11 -4.42
C ILE A 134 -9.92 3.26 -3.80
N PRO A 135 -10.41 3.16 -2.55
CA PRO A 135 -11.05 4.29 -1.87
C PRO A 135 -10.19 5.54 -1.78
N HIS A 136 -8.89 5.39 -1.47
CA HIS A 136 -7.96 6.51 -1.37
C HIS A 136 -7.75 7.22 -2.71
N THR A 137 -7.74 6.49 -3.82
CA THR A 137 -7.63 7.07 -5.17
C THR A 137 -8.91 7.80 -5.56
N SER A 138 -10.08 7.18 -5.34
CA SER A 138 -11.39 7.80 -5.57
C SER A 138 -11.58 9.09 -4.76
N LEU A 139 -11.04 9.13 -3.53
CA LEU A 139 -11.09 10.31 -2.66
C LEU A 139 -10.42 11.56 -3.29
N THR A 140 -9.48 11.40 -4.23
CA THR A 140 -8.86 12.53 -4.95
C THR A 140 -9.90 13.37 -5.70
N ALA A 141 -10.87 12.71 -6.34
CA ALA A 141 -11.93 13.38 -7.07
C ALA A 141 -13.03 13.94 -6.15
N GLU A 142 -13.20 13.34 -4.97
CA GLU A 142 -14.20 13.76 -3.98
C GLU A 142 -13.71 14.95 -3.13
N LEU A 143 -12.40 15.11 -2.92
CA LEU A 143 -11.82 16.16 -2.08
C LEU A 143 -11.87 17.57 -2.69
N SER A 144 -11.88 17.68 -4.02
CA SER A 144 -11.99 18.98 -4.71
C SER A 144 -12.72 18.82 -6.03
N THR A 145 -13.48 19.84 -6.43
CA THR A 145 -14.09 19.95 -7.75
C THR A 145 -13.24 20.73 -8.74
N ASP A 146 -12.19 21.43 -8.26
CA ASP A 146 -11.31 22.23 -9.10
C ASP A 146 -10.26 21.35 -9.81
N TYR A 147 -10.09 21.59 -11.12
CA TYR A 147 -9.18 20.80 -11.95
C TYR A 147 -7.72 21.02 -11.56
N GLN A 148 -7.35 22.27 -11.24
CA GLN A 148 -5.97 22.60 -10.90
C GLN A 148 -5.59 22.00 -9.55
N GLU A 149 -6.49 22.05 -8.57
CA GLU A 149 -6.29 21.41 -7.27
C GLU A 149 -6.19 19.88 -7.38
N ARG A 150 -7.06 19.23 -8.17
CA ARG A 150 -6.95 17.79 -8.45
C ARG A 150 -5.61 17.43 -9.08
N THR A 151 -5.14 18.25 -10.02
CA THR A 151 -3.82 18.06 -10.66
C THR A 151 -2.69 18.19 -9.64
N GLN A 152 -2.77 19.15 -8.72
CA GLN A 152 -1.80 19.30 -7.64
C GLN A 152 -1.82 18.13 -6.65
N LEU A 153 -3.01 17.63 -6.27
CA LEU A 153 -3.14 16.44 -5.42
C LEU A 153 -2.51 15.20 -6.07
N SER A 154 -2.83 14.95 -7.35
CA SER A 154 -2.24 13.85 -8.11
C SER A 154 -0.71 13.97 -8.22
N SER A 155 -0.21 15.19 -8.42
CA SER A 155 1.24 15.45 -8.48
C SER A 155 1.93 15.17 -7.15
N LEU A 156 1.35 15.64 -6.03
CA LEU A 156 1.85 15.35 -4.69
C LEU A 156 1.84 13.85 -4.40
N ARG A 157 0.76 13.14 -4.76
CA ARG A 157 0.70 11.68 -4.63
C ARG A 157 1.86 11.02 -5.35
N SER A 158 2.10 11.34 -6.62
CA SER A 158 3.21 10.75 -7.39
C SER A 158 4.58 10.99 -6.74
N VAL A 159 4.80 12.19 -6.20
CA VAL A 159 6.04 12.51 -5.45
C VAL A 159 6.15 11.64 -4.21
N LEU A 160 5.08 11.53 -3.41
CA LEU A 160 5.08 10.75 -2.17
C LEU A 160 5.17 9.23 -2.44
N GLN A 161 4.62 8.75 -3.57
CA GLN A 161 4.86 7.39 -4.05
C GLN A 161 6.35 7.15 -4.30
N SER A 162 6.99 8.07 -5.02
CA SER A 162 8.41 7.99 -5.34
C SER A 162 9.26 8.01 -4.08
N VAL A 163 8.88 8.81 -3.07
CA VAL A 163 9.51 8.78 -1.74
C VAL A 163 9.35 7.40 -1.11
N GLY A 164 8.16 6.79 -1.14
CA GLY A 164 7.93 5.41 -0.70
C GLY A 164 8.85 4.40 -1.38
N MET A 165 8.99 4.51 -2.71
CA MET A 165 9.88 3.65 -3.49
C MET A 165 11.35 3.84 -3.11
N LEU A 166 11.81 5.09 -2.98
CA LEU A 166 13.18 5.42 -2.60
C LEU A 166 13.50 4.98 -1.17
N MET A 167 12.54 5.04 -0.24
CA MET A 167 12.74 4.52 1.12
C MET A 167 13.10 3.03 1.10
N VAL A 168 12.46 2.22 0.23
CA VAL A 168 12.80 0.80 0.10
C VAL A 168 14.24 0.60 -0.37
N PHE A 169 14.71 1.38 -1.34
CA PHE A 169 16.10 1.29 -1.78
C PHE A 169 17.09 1.80 -0.73
N LEU A 170 16.84 2.97 -0.15
CA LEU A 170 17.76 3.61 0.79
C LEU A 170 17.82 2.86 2.12
N ILE A 171 16.68 2.56 2.72
CA ILE A 171 16.60 1.87 4.02
C ILE A 171 16.82 0.37 3.81
N GLY A 172 16.18 -0.24 2.80
CA GLY A 172 16.33 -1.68 2.52
C GLY A 172 17.78 -2.06 2.21
N LEU A 173 18.39 -1.47 1.18
CA LEU A 173 19.72 -1.88 0.74
C LEU A 173 20.83 -1.46 1.69
N GLN A 174 20.76 -0.28 2.30
CA GLN A 174 21.85 0.22 3.13
C GLN A 174 21.79 -0.26 4.57
N ILE A 175 20.59 -0.52 5.12
CA ILE A 175 20.44 -0.85 6.55
C ILE A 175 20.16 -2.35 6.74
N PHE A 176 19.26 -2.94 5.94
CA PHE A 176 18.86 -4.34 6.14
C PHE A 176 19.71 -5.32 5.35
N PHE A 177 20.06 -4.98 4.12
CA PHE A 177 20.83 -5.85 3.22
C PHE A 177 22.31 -5.46 3.13
N GLU A 178 22.86 -4.92 4.23
CA GLU A 178 24.29 -4.64 4.36
C GLU A 178 25.12 -5.93 4.26
N ALA A 179 26.28 -5.85 3.61
CA ALA A 179 27.19 -6.97 3.50
C ALA A 179 27.74 -7.37 4.88
N THR A 180 27.66 -8.65 5.20
CA THR A 180 28.24 -9.24 6.41
C THR A 180 29.33 -10.24 6.02
N PRO A 181 30.23 -10.64 6.93
CA PRO A 181 31.25 -11.66 6.63
C PRO A 181 30.65 -12.97 6.09
N ASP A 182 29.47 -13.36 6.58
CA ASP A 182 28.75 -14.56 6.16
C ASP A 182 27.96 -14.36 4.85
N TYR A 183 27.52 -13.13 4.58
CA TYR A 183 26.78 -12.75 3.37
C TYR A 183 27.39 -11.51 2.71
N PRO A 184 28.40 -11.68 1.84
CA PRO A 184 29.00 -10.58 1.08
C PRO A 184 27.97 -9.86 0.19
N ASN A 185 26.95 -10.59 -0.26
CA ASN A 185 25.73 -9.99 -0.79
C ASN A 185 24.64 -10.08 0.29
N GLY A 186 24.43 -8.99 1.03
CA GLY A 186 23.50 -8.96 2.16
C GLY A 186 22.04 -9.27 1.79
N GLN A 187 21.66 -9.14 0.52
CA GLN A 187 20.33 -9.55 0.03
C GLN A 187 20.11 -11.07 0.13
N LEU A 188 21.18 -11.87 0.15
CA LEU A 188 21.08 -13.32 0.32
C LEU A 188 20.87 -13.73 1.78
N ASN A 189 20.91 -12.80 2.74
CA ASN A 189 20.72 -13.09 4.15
C ASN A 189 19.22 -13.26 4.47
N PRO A 190 18.73 -14.50 4.75
CA PRO A 190 17.32 -14.73 5.06
C PRO A 190 16.87 -14.01 6.34
N ALA A 191 17.76 -13.79 7.31
CA ALA A 191 17.43 -13.15 8.57
C ALA A 191 17.14 -11.64 8.44
N ALA A 192 17.54 -11.01 7.32
CA ALA A 192 17.28 -9.60 7.07
C ALA A 192 15.81 -9.32 6.71
N TYR A 193 15.15 -10.27 6.05
CA TYR A 193 13.81 -10.08 5.48
C TYR A 193 12.70 -9.86 6.51
N PRO A 194 12.61 -10.60 7.63
CA PRO A 194 11.61 -10.30 8.65
C PRO A 194 11.74 -8.89 9.24
N ASN A 195 12.97 -8.41 9.47
CA ASN A 195 13.21 -7.06 10.02
C ASN A 195 12.85 -5.97 9.00
N PHE A 196 13.25 -6.16 7.73
CA PHE A 196 12.81 -5.35 6.60
C PHE A 196 11.28 -5.27 6.56
N ALA A 197 10.61 -6.43 6.66
CA ALA A 197 9.16 -6.54 6.54
C ALA A 197 8.41 -5.89 7.70
N ILE A 198 8.93 -5.96 8.93
CA ILE A 198 8.37 -5.26 10.09
C ILE A 198 8.43 -3.75 9.88
N VAL A 199 9.59 -3.22 9.51
CA VAL A 199 9.76 -1.76 9.35
C VAL A 199 8.88 -1.22 8.23
N PHE A 200 8.88 -1.86 7.07
CA PHE A 200 8.05 -1.42 5.95
C PHE A 200 6.56 -1.71 6.16
N GLY A 201 6.20 -2.79 6.86
CA GLY A 201 4.83 -3.05 7.31
C GLY A 201 4.31 -1.98 8.26
N LEU A 202 5.15 -1.48 9.18
CA LEU A 202 4.82 -0.36 10.05
C LEU A 202 4.71 0.96 9.27
N ILE A 203 5.61 1.23 8.31
CA ILE A 203 5.51 2.41 7.44
C ILE A 203 4.21 2.38 6.63
N ILE A 204 3.82 1.21 6.10
CA ILE A 204 2.54 1.00 5.42
C ILE A 204 1.38 1.34 6.37
N PHE A 205 1.35 0.72 7.55
CA PHE A 205 0.29 0.94 8.54
C PHE A 205 0.17 2.43 8.93
N ILE A 206 1.29 3.06 9.27
CA ILE A 206 1.35 4.47 9.67
C ILE A 206 0.91 5.37 8.51
N GLY A 207 1.39 5.12 7.29
CA GLY A 207 1.02 5.90 6.11
C GLY A 207 -0.48 5.86 5.83
N VAL A 208 -1.09 4.67 5.89
CA VAL A 208 -2.55 4.48 5.76
C VAL A 208 -3.30 5.21 6.88
N MET A 209 -2.87 5.05 8.14
CA MET A 209 -3.51 5.71 9.28
C MET A 209 -3.44 7.24 9.22
N LEU A 210 -2.28 7.79 8.83
CA LEU A 210 -2.08 9.22 8.71
C LEU A 210 -2.99 9.83 7.64
N THR A 211 -3.16 9.19 6.48
CA THR A 211 -4.07 9.70 5.45
C THR A 211 -5.53 9.55 5.86
N ALA A 212 -5.92 8.40 6.43
CA ALA A 212 -7.29 8.14 6.84
C ALA A 212 -7.72 9.13 7.94
N TYR A 213 -6.86 9.34 8.94
CA TYR A 213 -7.10 10.33 9.99
C TYR A 213 -7.03 11.78 9.48
N GLY A 214 -6.06 12.11 8.62
CA GLY A 214 -5.89 13.46 8.08
C GLY A 214 -7.03 13.93 7.20
N THR A 215 -7.73 13.00 6.55
CA THR A 215 -8.90 13.28 5.72
C THR A 215 -10.22 13.05 6.46
N HIS A 216 -10.20 12.49 7.67
CA HIS A 216 -11.41 12.17 8.45
C HIS A 216 -12.27 13.42 8.72
N SER A 217 -11.64 14.55 9.05
CA SER A 217 -12.35 15.81 9.31
C SER A 217 -13.14 16.33 8.12
N HIS A 218 -12.84 15.85 6.90
CA HIS A 218 -13.49 16.30 5.68
C HIS A 218 -14.72 15.46 5.31
N ILE A 219 -14.97 14.33 6.00
CA ILE A 219 -16.12 13.44 5.76
C ILE A 219 -17.47 14.18 5.62
N PRO A 220 -17.81 15.20 6.45
CA PRO A 220 -19.09 15.91 6.33
C PRO A 220 -19.27 16.64 4.99
N HIS A 221 -18.17 16.97 4.30
CA HIS A 221 -18.16 17.67 3.02
C HIS A 221 -18.02 16.73 1.83
N LEU A 222 -17.82 15.42 2.06
CA LEU A 222 -17.67 14.44 1.00
C LEU A 222 -19.04 13.98 0.48
N PRO A 223 -19.15 13.62 -0.81
CA PRO A 223 -20.36 13.04 -1.36
C PRO A 223 -20.79 11.78 -0.58
N GLN A 224 -22.06 11.70 -0.20
CA GLN A 224 -22.65 10.52 0.44
C GLN A 224 -23.29 9.57 -0.59
N ALA A 225 -23.34 8.27 -0.30
CA ALA A 225 -23.98 7.30 -1.20
C ALA A 225 -25.48 7.59 -1.32
N SER A 226 -26.00 7.56 -2.56
CA SER A 226 -27.43 7.78 -2.85
C SER A 226 -28.30 6.74 -2.11
N PRO A 227 -29.49 7.12 -1.62
CA PRO A 227 -30.40 6.27 -0.85
C PRO A 227 -30.93 5.05 -1.62
#